data_AF-A0AAD8P7B0-F1
#
_entry.id   AF-A0AAD8P7B0-F1
#
_cell.length_a   1.000
_cell.length_b   1.000
_cell.length_c   1.000
_cell.angle_alpha   90.00
_cell.angle_beta   90.00
_cell.angle_gamma   90.00
#
_symmetry.space_group_name_H-M   'P 1'
#
loop_
_entity.id
_entity.type
_entity.pdbx_description
1 polymer ?
#
loop_
_entity_poly.entity_id
_entity_poly.type
_entity_poly.pdbx_seq_one_letter_code
_entity_poly.pdbx_strand_id
1 'polypeptide(L)'
;MCWLIRNTKQEPKYERLMRELEATNKAASRYLKQIDKTKWTLLYDRGMRRWGNLTTNISKCMNNVLRGSRMLPIQALIEYTFKRDVDQYAKNYNTALTCLKNFPGRMWNVFRQRDIIAREHQV
;
A
#
# COMPACT_ATOMS: atom_id res chain seq x y z
N MET A 1 -5.01 -9.77 -15.28
CA MET A 1 -6.43 -9.35 -15.39
C MET A 1 -7.01 -8.85 -14.06
N CYS A 2 -7.02 -9.65 -12.98
CA CYS A 2 -7.58 -9.24 -11.67
C CYS A 2 -6.97 -7.95 -11.08
N TRP A 3 -5.68 -7.70 -11.31
CA TRP A 3 -5.04 -6.44 -10.91
C TRP A 3 -5.65 -5.19 -11.58
N LEU A 4 -6.04 -5.31 -12.85
CA LEU A 4 -6.66 -4.21 -13.60
C LEU A 4 -8.08 -3.95 -13.10
N ILE A 5 -8.84 -5.01 -12.80
CA ILE A 5 -10.18 -4.94 -12.20
C ILE A 5 -10.13 -4.24 -10.85
N ARG A 6 -9.14 -4.60 -10.01
CA ARG A 6 -8.93 -3.96 -8.70
C ARG A 6 -8.62 -2.47 -8.80
N ASN A 7 -7.81 -2.04 -9.76
CA ASN A 7 -7.30 -0.67 -9.84
C ASN A 7 -8.10 0.29 -10.74
N THR A 8 -9.14 -0.19 -11.44
CA THR A 8 -9.97 0.68 -12.26
C THR A 8 -10.81 1.64 -11.40
N LYS A 9 -10.99 2.86 -11.89
CA LYS A 9 -11.88 3.89 -11.32
C LYS A 9 -13.11 4.17 -12.18
N GLN A 10 -13.20 3.53 -13.33
CA GLN A 10 -14.28 3.71 -14.30
C GLN A 10 -15.15 2.47 -14.32
N GLU A 11 -16.45 2.66 -14.12
CA GLU A 11 -17.45 1.59 -14.11
C GLU A 11 -17.56 0.84 -15.45
N PRO A 12 -17.58 1.51 -16.63
CA PRO A 12 -17.61 0.80 -17.92
C PRO A 12 -16.39 -0.11 -18.11
N LYS A 13 -15.22 0.34 -17.65
CA LYS A 13 -13.97 -0.43 -17.72
C LYS A 13 -13.97 -1.61 -16.74
N TYR A 14 -14.55 -1.44 -15.56
CA TYR A 14 -14.75 -2.50 -14.59
C TYR A 14 -15.62 -3.63 -15.16
N GLU A 15 -16.79 -3.29 -15.71
CA GLU A 15 -17.74 -4.27 -16.26
C GLU A 15 -17.17 -5.03 -17.45
N ARG A 16 -16.41 -4.34 -18.32
CA ARG A 16 -15.70 -5.02 -19.41
C ARG A 16 -14.68 -6.03 -18.88
N LEU A 17 -13.84 -5.65 -17.92
CA LEU A 17 -12.82 -6.54 -17.37
C LEU A 17 -13.41 -7.71 -16.56
N MET A 18 -14.55 -7.51 -15.87
CA MET A 18 -15.28 -8.59 -15.20
C MET A 18 -15.86 -9.60 -16.19
N ARG A 19 -16.40 -9.13 -17.31
CA ARG A 19 -16.85 -10.02 -18.41
C ARG A 19 -15.70 -10.80 -19.04
N GLU A 20 -14.57 -10.14 -19.30
CA GLU A 20 -13.37 -10.82 -19.81
C GLU A 20 -12.84 -11.87 -18.81
N LEU A 21 -12.86 -11.58 -17.50
CA LEU A 21 -12.48 -12.54 -16.46
C LEU A 21 -13.45 -13.72 -16.39
N GLU A 22 -14.75 -13.47 -16.52
CA GLU A 22 -15.77 -14.52 -16.51
C GLU A 22 -15.65 -15.46 -17.72
N ALA A 23 -15.29 -14.90 -18.89
CA ALA A 23 -15.00 -15.69 -20.09
C ALA A 23 -13.73 -16.55 -19.93
N THR A 24 -12.71 -16.02 -19.25
CA THR A 24 -11.42 -16.71 -19.08
C THR A 24 -11.43 -17.72 -17.92
N ASN A 25 -12.04 -17.36 -16.79
CA ASN A 25 -12.06 -18.14 -15.56
C ASN A 25 -13.30 -17.82 -14.71
N LYS A 26 -14.35 -18.64 -14.89
CA LYS A 26 -15.61 -18.53 -14.15
C LYS A 26 -15.44 -18.68 -12.64
N ALA A 27 -14.54 -19.56 -12.18
CA ALA A 27 -14.31 -19.79 -10.75
C ALA A 27 -13.72 -18.53 -10.08
N ALA A 28 -12.74 -17.91 -10.72
CA ALA A 28 -12.14 -16.65 -10.24
C ALA A 28 -13.15 -15.50 -10.24
N SER A 29 -13.97 -15.37 -11.30
CA SER A 29 -15.04 -14.36 -11.35
C SER A 29 -16.06 -14.55 -10.22
N ARG A 30 -16.49 -15.80 -9.97
CA ARG A 30 -17.43 -16.12 -8.89
C ARG A 30 -16.86 -15.79 -7.52
N TYR A 31 -15.59 -16.16 -7.27
CA TYR A 31 -14.90 -15.83 -6.03
C TYR A 31 -14.83 -14.32 -5.80
N LEU A 32 -14.45 -13.54 -6.82
CA LEU A 32 -14.39 -12.07 -6.70
C LEU A 32 -15.76 -11.43 -6.48
N LYS A 33 -16.82 -11.98 -7.09
CA LYS A 33 -18.21 -11.51 -6.86
C LYS A 33 -18.70 -11.81 -5.43
N GLN A 34 -18.14 -12.80 -4.73
CA GLN A 34 -18.49 -13.14 -3.34
C GLN A 34 -17.82 -12.21 -2.31
N ILE A 35 -16.67 -11.63 -2.64
CA ILE A 35 -16.01 -10.65 -1.78
C ILE A 35 -16.70 -9.29 -1.95
N ASP A 36 -17.04 -8.65 -0.83
CA ASP A 36 -17.56 -7.28 -0.81
C ASP A 36 -16.66 -6.33 -1.64
N LYS A 37 -17.24 -5.76 -2.71
CA LYS A 37 -16.55 -4.92 -3.69
C LYS A 37 -15.83 -3.74 -3.05
N THR A 38 -16.33 -3.22 -1.94
CA THR A 38 -15.70 -2.09 -1.21
C THR A 38 -14.33 -2.46 -0.62
N LYS A 39 -14.07 -3.75 -0.38
CA LYS A 39 -12.83 -4.24 0.24
C LYS A 39 -11.71 -4.50 -0.78
N TRP A 40 -12.04 -4.76 -2.04
CA TRP A 40 -11.07 -5.23 -3.03
C TRP A 40 -11.01 -4.43 -4.34
N THR A 41 -11.98 -3.56 -4.62
CA THR A 41 -11.99 -2.70 -5.82
C THR A 41 -11.79 -1.24 -5.48
N LEU A 42 -11.07 -0.50 -6.33
CA LEU A 42 -10.87 0.94 -6.17
C LEU A 42 -12.10 1.76 -6.56
N LEU A 43 -12.88 1.27 -7.52
CA LEU A 43 -14.11 1.93 -7.98
C LEU A 43 -15.15 2.07 -6.85
N TYR A 44 -15.29 1.05 -6.00
CA TYR A 44 -16.28 1.03 -4.93
C TYR A 44 -15.69 1.39 -3.55
N ASP A 45 -14.41 1.79 -3.47
CA ASP A 45 -13.75 2.28 -2.25
C ASP A 45 -14.17 3.74 -1.97
N ARG A 46 -15.37 3.92 -1.40
CA ARG A 46 -15.96 5.24 -1.12
C ARG A 46 -15.29 5.99 0.04
N GLY A 47 -14.41 5.34 0.81
CA GLY A 47 -13.75 5.93 1.99
C GLY A 47 -12.25 6.19 1.84
N MET A 48 -11.65 5.90 0.68
CA MET A 48 -10.18 5.74 0.54
C MET A 48 -9.59 4.79 1.60
N ARG A 49 -10.43 3.86 2.07
CA ARG A 49 -10.18 2.92 3.16
C ARG A 49 -9.49 1.71 2.56
N ARG A 50 -8.32 1.93 1.96
CA ARG A 50 -7.55 0.86 1.32
C ARG A 50 -7.00 -0.09 2.37
N TRP A 51 -7.76 -1.13 2.67
CA TRP A 51 -7.33 -2.30 3.45
C TRP A 51 -6.00 -2.88 2.94
N GLY A 52 -5.78 -2.84 1.61
CA GLY A 52 -4.53 -3.30 1.01
C GLY A 52 -3.31 -2.38 1.21
N ASN A 53 -3.49 -1.12 1.58
CA ASN A 53 -2.33 -0.23 1.80
C ASN A 53 -1.56 -0.63 3.06
N LEU A 54 -2.23 -1.10 4.10
CA LEU A 54 -1.58 -1.48 5.37
C LEU A 54 -0.56 -2.62 5.18
N THR A 55 -0.90 -3.66 4.40
CA THR A 55 -0.02 -4.81 4.16
C THR A 55 0.96 -4.62 3.00
N THR A 56 0.59 -3.87 1.97
CA THR A 56 1.48 -3.66 0.82
C THR A 56 2.54 -2.59 1.09
N ASN A 57 2.27 -1.62 1.97
CA ASN A 57 3.22 -0.53 2.19
C ASN A 57 4.48 -1.00 2.90
N ILE A 58 4.35 -1.81 3.97
CA ILE A 58 5.50 -2.32 4.70
C ILE A 58 6.30 -3.27 3.81
N SER A 59 5.66 -4.25 3.17
CA SER A 59 6.35 -5.18 2.28
C SER A 59 7.01 -4.50 1.06
N LYS A 60 6.38 -3.48 0.45
CA LYS A 60 7.02 -2.67 -0.61
C LYS A 60 8.17 -1.81 -0.11
N CYS A 61 8.00 -1.19 1.07
CA CYS A 61 9.05 -0.39 1.71
C CYS A 61 10.27 -1.26 1.96
N MET A 62 10.08 -2.41 2.62
CA MET A 62 11.13 -3.39 2.86
C MET A 62 11.73 -3.91 1.56
N ASN A 63 10.92 -4.24 0.55
CA ASN A 63 11.44 -4.68 -0.76
C ASN A 63 12.29 -3.61 -1.47
N ASN A 64 12.03 -2.33 -1.21
CA ASN A 64 12.85 -1.23 -1.73
C ASN A 64 14.15 -1.05 -0.93
N VAL A 65 14.10 -1.15 0.40
CA VAL A 65 15.27 -1.16 1.30
C VAL A 65 16.20 -2.34 0.95
N LEU A 66 15.62 -3.52 0.69
CA LEU A 66 16.33 -4.75 0.38
C LEU A 66 16.70 -4.92 -1.10
N ARG A 67 16.44 -3.92 -1.94
CA ARG A 67 16.61 -4.06 -3.40
C ARG A 67 18.05 -4.39 -3.80
N GLY A 68 19.03 -3.88 -3.06
CA GLY A 68 20.46 -4.06 -3.33
C GLY A 68 21.09 -5.28 -2.64
N SER A 69 20.37 -5.96 -1.75
CA SER A 69 20.93 -7.02 -0.91
C SER A 69 20.43 -8.43 -1.27
N ARG A 70 19.65 -8.57 -2.35
CA ARG A 70 19.02 -9.84 -2.75
C ARG A 70 19.99 -10.96 -3.14
N MET A 71 21.28 -10.66 -3.33
CA MET A 71 22.32 -11.64 -3.69
C MET A 71 23.33 -11.88 -2.54
N LEU A 72 23.06 -11.38 -1.34
CA LEU A 72 23.95 -11.56 -0.19
C LEU A 72 23.63 -12.88 0.53
N PRO A 73 24.65 -13.58 1.07
CA PRO A 73 24.45 -14.65 2.05
C PRO A 73 23.59 -14.17 3.23
N ILE A 74 22.84 -15.06 3.87
CA ILE A 74 21.86 -14.71 4.92
C ILE A 74 22.49 -13.86 6.03
N GLN A 75 23.72 -14.19 6.45
CA GLN A 75 24.44 -13.42 7.46
C GLN A 75 24.75 -11.98 7.00
N ALA A 76 25.30 -11.82 5.80
CA ALA A 76 25.59 -10.51 5.21
C ALA A 76 24.31 -9.70 4.95
N LEU A 77 23.20 -10.37 4.63
CA LEU A 77 21.89 -9.75 4.50
C LEU A 77 21.41 -9.18 5.85
N ILE A 78 21.49 -9.96 6.94
CA ILE A 78 21.07 -9.52 8.28
C ILE A 78 21.90 -8.30 8.74
N GLU A 79 23.22 -8.36 8.55
CA GLU A 79 24.10 -7.24 8.87
C GLU A 79 23.80 -6.00 8.02
N TYR A 80 23.53 -6.20 6.73
CA TYR A 80 23.16 -5.12 5.82
C TYR A 80 21.83 -4.47 6.21
N THR A 81 20.82 -5.27 6.55
CA THR A 81 19.51 -4.74 6.98
C THR A 81 19.64 -3.94 8.26
N PHE A 82 20.36 -4.46 9.25
CA PHE A 82 20.54 -3.79 10.52
C PHE A 82 21.25 -2.43 10.34
N LYS A 83 22.38 -2.40 9.63
CA LYS A 83 23.11 -1.16 9.36
C LYS A 83 22.26 -0.15 8.58
N ARG A 84 21.57 -0.61 7.53
CA ARG A 84 20.75 0.27 6.69
C ARG A 84 19.54 0.84 7.43
N ASP A 85 18.92 0.05 8.31
CA ASP A 85 17.82 0.52 9.15
C ASP A 85 18.32 1.56 10.15
N VAL A 86 19.41 1.29 10.87
CA VAL A 86 20.03 2.25 11.80
C VAL A 86 20.36 3.58 11.10
N ASP A 87 21.00 3.52 9.93
CA ASP A 87 21.32 4.70 9.12
C ASP A 87 20.06 5.47 8.70
N GLN A 88 18.99 4.76 8.33
CA GLN A 88 17.73 5.38 7.92
C GLN A 88 17.04 6.05 9.11
N TYR A 89 17.04 5.42 10.28
CA TYR A 89 16.50 6.02 11.51
C TYR A 89 17.29 7.26 11.92
N ALA A 90 18.62 7.22 11.88
CA ALA A 90 19.46 8.38 12.15
C ALA A 90 19.19 9.54 11.17
N LYS A 91 19.07 9.24 9.87
CA LYS A 91 18.69 10.23 8.84
C LYS A 91 17.30 10.82 9.10
N ASN A 92 16.33 9.98 9.42
CA ASN A 92 14.96 10.41 9.70
C ASN A 92 14.90 11.26 10.98
N TYR A 93 15.65 10.89 12.02
CA TYR A 93 15.77 11.65 13.27
C TYR A 93 16.38 13.04 13.02
N ASN A 94 17.49 13.11 12.29
CA ASN A 94 18.11 14.39 11.93
C ASN A 94 17.21 15.24 11.04
N THR A 95 16.50 14.61 10.11
CA THR A 95 15.47 15.28 9.30
C THR A 95 14.35 15.81 10.19
N ALA A 96 13.86 15.03 11.15
CA ALA A 96 12.81 15.44 12.08
C ALA A 96 13.25 16.61 12.97
N LEU A 97 14.48 16.58 13.49
CA LEU A 97 15.07 17.70 14.21
C LEU A 97 15.16 18.96 13.34
N THR A 98 15.50 18.81 12.06
CA THR A 98 15.55 19.93 11.11
C THR A 98 14.13 20.41 10.74
N CYS A 99 13.15 19.51 10.75
CA CYS A 99 11.72 19.78 10.60
C CYS A 99 11.03 20.28 11.89
N LEU A 100 11.77 20.60 12.96
CA LEU A 100 11.22 21.32 14.12
C LEU A 100 10.70 22.73 13.78
N LYS A 101 10.98 23.24 12.56
CA LYS A 101 10.14 24.29 11.98
C LYS A 101 8.82 23.68 11.55
N ASN A 102 7.72 24.13 12.18
CA ASN A 102 6.34 23.75 11.89
C ASN A 102 6.15 23.34 10.42
N PHE A 103 5.72 22.09 10.19
CA PHE A 103 5.35 21.68 8.84
C PHE A 103 4.38 22.72 8.25
N PRO A 104 4.53 23.07 6.97
CA PRO A 104 3.55 23.90 6.27
C PRO A 104 2.14 23.36 6.58
N GLY A 105 1.18 24.22 6.91
CA GLY A 105 -0.14 23.78 7.37
C GLY A 105 -0.83 22.76 6.45
N ARG A 106 -0.50 22.81 5.15
CA ARG A 106 -0.92 21.82 4.15
C ARG A 106 -0.46 20.39 4.48
N MET A 107 0.78 20.20 4.92
CA MET A 107 1.31 18.89 5.33
C MET A 107 0.66 18.41 6.63
N TRP A 108 0.40 19.30 7.59
CA TRP A 108 -0.33 18.96 8.82
C TRP A 108 -1.75 18.48 8.56
N ASN A 109 -2.46 19.11 7.62
CA ASN A 109 -3.80 18.67 7.22
C ASN A 109 -3.78 17.28 6.59
N VAL A 110 -2.77 16.98 5.76
CA VAL A 110 -2.59 15.65 5.16
C VAL A 110 -2.27 14.60 6.23
N PHE A 111 -1.39 14.91 7.18
CA PHE A 111 -1.07 14.01 8.29
C PHE A 111 -2.32 13.72 9.14
N ARG A 112 -3.05 14.77 9.55
CA ARG A 112 -4.24 14.64 10.37
C ARG A 112 -5.34 13.82 9.68
N GLN A 113 -5.58 14.06 8.38
CA GLN A 113 -6.55 13.28 7.60
C GLN A 113 -6.17 11.80 7.53
N ARG A 114 -4.88 11.51 7.29
CA ARG A 114 -4.39 10.12 7.27
C ARG A 114 -4.51 9.44 8.62
N ASP A 115 -4.24 10.16 9.70
CA ASP A 115 -4.36 9.65 11.06
C ASP A 115 -5.83 9.38 11.46
N ILE A 116 -6.76 10.27 11.12
CA ILE A 116 -8.21 10.04 11.30
C ILE A 116 -8.64 8.77 10.56
N ILE A 117 -8.29 8.64 9.27
CA ILE A 117 -8.59 7.46 8.47
C ILE A 117 -7.98 6.19 9.10
N ALA A 118 -6.74 6.27 9.59
CA ALA A 118 -6.06 5.15 10.24
C ALA A 118 -6.76 4.69 11.53
N ARG A 119 -7.28 5.62 12.34
CA ARG A 119 -8.05 5.29 13.56
C ARG A 119 -9.40 4.66 13.25
N GLU A 120 -10.06 5.07 12.17
CA GLU A 120 -11.31 4.44 11.68
C GLU A 120 -11.13 3.00 11.20
N HIS A 121 -9.89 2.54 11.02
CA HIS A 121 -9.55 1.16 10.66
C HIS A 121 -9.28 0.25 11.87
N GLN A 122 -9.37 0.76 13.11
CA GLN A 122 -9.31 -0.09 14.31
C GLN A 122 -10.64 -0.84 14.47
N VAL A 123 -10.60 -2.15 14.22
CA VAL A 123 -11.65 -3.13 14.53
C VAL A 123 -11.31 -3.80 15.85
#